data_AF-A0AAD4C1W5-F1
#
_entry.id   AF-A0AAD4C1W5-F1
#
_cell.length_a   1.000
_cell.length_b   1.000
_cell.length_c   1.000
_cell.angle_alpha   90.00
_cell.angle_beta   90.00
_cell.angle_gamma   90.00
#
_symmetry.space_group_name_H-M   'P 1'
#
loop_
_entity.id
_entity.type
_entity.pdbx_description
1 polymer ?
#
loop_
_entity_poly.entity_id
_entity_poly.type
_entity_poly.pdbx_seq_one_letter_code
_entity_poly.pdbx_strand_id
1 'polypeptide(L)'
;MTPPLRGRTPPARKLHSSNIALPKYSWRHRSITPALFYFTNHHEANAHLARLPHGPIGFDLEWRPNIRKGQPENRVALVQLATADTVILVHVHLMTQFPSQLAELLSSSSWIKAGVSIKYDCMKLYRDYGVSVQNCVELSLLARTVDNVRWKGKYTNPLGLARLIETYEQATLLKGRIQRSNWEQRLTVLQQEYAANDAHAGYAVYSRLLSMAQAIDPMPLPTYYSFSVVSGLLRDSSGLYPWQAHNPHYDPGPPPPPKPKNVDKDNQESNPDAVTSPQPIS
;
A
#
# COMPACT_ATOMS: atom_id res chain seq x y z
N MET A 1 2.31 48.34 -54.78
CA MET A 1 3.08 47.57 -53.77
C MET A 1 2.07 46.93 -52.82
N THR A 2 1.84 45.64 -52.96
CA THR A 2 0.89 44.83 -52.17
C THR A 2 1.64 44.12 -51.03
N PRO A 3 1.11 44.07 -49.80
CA PRO A 3 1.80 43.39 -48.69
C PRO A 3 1.66 41.86 -48.81
N PRO A 4 2.59 41.06 -48.24
CA PRO A 4 2.56 39.62 -48.40
C PRO A 4 1.54 38.96 -47.47
N LEU A 5 0.85 37.95 -47.99
CA LEU A 5 -0.07 37.09 -47.24
C LEU A 5 0.71 36.24 -46.21
N ARG A 6 0.38 36.40 -44.93
CA ARG A 6 0.85 35.49 -43.86
C ARG A 6 0.18 34.13 -44.03
N GLY A 7 0.96 33.11 -44.42
CA GLY A 7 0.54 31.72 -44.36
C GLY A 7 0.29 31.29 -42.91
N ARG A 8 -0.90 30.77 -42.61
CA ARG A 8 -1.20 30.10 -41.34
C ARG A 8 -0.60 28.70 -41.38
N THR A 9 0.36 28.41 -40.52
CA THR A 9 0.79 27.04 -40.21
C THR A 9 -0.40 26.26 -39.63
N PRO A 10 -0.67 25.01 -40.08
CA PRO A 10 -1.69 24.18 -39.46
C PRO A 10 -1.29 23.83 -38.01
N PRO A 11 -2.24 23.69 -37.08
CA PRO A 11 -1.92 23.27 -35.73
C PRO A 11 -1.33 21.85 -35.77
N ALA A 12 -0.25 21.64 -35.01
CA ALA A 12 0.37 20.34 -34.82
C ALA A 12 -0.70 19.34 -34.35
N ARG A 13 -0.90 18.28 -35.16
CA ARG A 13 -1.80 17.17 -34.86
C ARG A 13 -1.29 16.53 -33.58
N LYS A 14 -2.00 16.70 -32.46
CA LYS A 14 -1.76 15.92 -31.23
C LYS A 14 -1.84 14.46 -31.64
N LEU A 15 -0.70 13.75 -31.65
CA LEU A 15 -0.71 12.29 -31.73
C LEU A 15 -1.53 11.83 -30.52
N HIS A 16 -2.72 11.29 -30.79
CA HIS A 16 -3.42 10.48 -29.81
C HIS A 16 -2.52 9.28 -29.55
N SER A 17 -1.82 9.28 -28.41
CA SER A 17 -1.25 8.06 -27.86
C SER A 17 -2.40 7.08 -27.74
N SER A 18 -2.37 6.02 -28.55
CA SER A 18 -3.29 4.90 -28.44
C SER A 18 -3.33 4.46 -26.98
N ASN A 19 -4.50 4.54 -26.37
CA ASN A 19 -4.75 4.18 -24.98
C ASN A 19 -4.71 2.64 -24.89
N ILE A 20 -3.51 2.05 -24.97
CA ILE A 20 -3.32 0.61 -24.84
C ILE A 20 -3.52 0.29 -23.36
N ALA A 21 -4.59 -0.43 -23.05
CA ALA A 21 -4.84 -0.90 -21.69
C ALA A 21 -3.66 -1.77 -21.22
N LEU A 22 -3.10 -1.46 -20.05
CA LEU A 22 -2.02 -2.24 -19.48
C LEU A 22 -2.47 -3.68 -19.19
N PRO A 23 -1.59 -4.68 -19.36
CA PRO A 23 -1.90 -6.05 -19.01
C PRO A 23 -2.22 -6.19 -17.52
N LYS A 24 -3.04 -7.19 -17.18
CA LYS A 24 -3.32 -7.52 -15.77
C LYS A 24 -2.06 -8.09 -15.12
N TYR A 25 -1.76 -7.64 -13.92
CA TYR A 25 -0.70 -8.22 -13.11
C TYR A 25 -1.07 -9.65 -12.73
N SER A 26 -0.12 -10.57 -12.88
CA SER A 26 -0.26 -11.95 -12.42
C SER A 26 1.09 -12.46 -11.93
N TRP A 27 1.16 -12.84 -10.66
CA TRP A 27 2.34 -13.46 -10.04
C TRP A 27 2.81 -14.71 -10.81
N ARG A 28 1.87 -15.44 -11.43
CA ARG A 28 2.14 -16.68 -12.20
C ARG A 28 3.03 -16.48 -13.42
N HIS A 29 3.13 -15.27 -13.97
CA HIS A 29 3.92 -15.00 -15.17
C HIS A 29 5.27 -14.33 -14.84
N ARG A 30 5.67 -14.32 -13.56
CA ARG A 30 6.84 -13.57 -13.08
C ARG A 30 8.04 -14.46 -12.76
N SER A 31 7.83 -15.77 -12.73
CA SER A 31 8.86 -16.80 -12.62
C SER A 31 8.57 -17.94 -13.59
N ILE A 32 9.60 -18.71 -13.94
CA ILE A 32 9.48 -19.94 -14.76
C ILE A 32 8.78 -21.04 -13.96
N THR A 33 8.98 -21.08 -12.64
CA THR A 33 8.44 -22.11 -11.74
C THR A 33 7.65 -21.47 -10.60
N PRO A 34 6.53 -20.78 -10.90
CA PRO A 34 5.74 -20.11 -9.88
C PRO A 34 5.05 -21.13 -8.97
N ALA A 35 5.25 -21.02 -7.66
CA ALA A 35 4.65 -21.89 -6.66
C ALA A 35 3.71 -21.12 -5.72
N LEU A 36 2.56 -21.71 -5.41
CA LEU A 36 1.62 -21.21 -4.41
C LEU A 36 1.38 -22.28 -3.36
N PHE A 37 1.63 -21.95 -2.11
CA PHE A 37 1.35 -22.81 -0.96
C PHE A 37 0.27 -22.17 -0.09
N TYR A 38 -0.82 -22.90 0.15
CA TYR A 38 -1.91 -22.46 1.02
C TYR A 38 -2.01 -23.39 2.24
N PHE A 39 -1.69 -22.85 3.42
CA PHE A 39 -1.67 -23.61 4.66
C PHE A 39 -2.84 -23.23 5.56
N THR A 40 -3.60 -24.25 5.98
CA THR A 40 -4.60 -24.13 7.05
C THR A 40 -4.20 -24.89 8.32
N ASN A 41 -3.03 -25.56 8.31
CA ASN A 41 -2.46 -26.26 9.44
C ASN A 41 -1.11 -25.62 9.82
N HIS A 42 -0.93 -25.31 11.10
CA HIS A 42 0.26 -24.60 11.58
C HIS A 42 1.53 -25.49 11.57
N HIS A 43 1.42 -26.81 11.69
CA HIS A 43 2.57 -27.72 11.57
C HIS A 43 3.12 -27.75 10.14
N GLU A 44 2.23 -27.82 9.14
CA GLU A 44 2.62 -27.78 7.72
C GLU A 44 3.23 -26.43 7.36
N ALA A 45 2.62 -25.33 7.81
CA ALA A 45 3.16 -23.99 7.63
C ALA A 45 4.56 -23.87 8.24
N ASN A 46 4.75 -24.35 9.48
CA ASN A 46 6.05 -24.33 10.14
C ASN A 46 7.11 -25.14 9.37
N ALA A 47 6.79 -26.36 8.95
CA ALA A 47 7.72 -27.23 8.22
C ALA A 47 8.12 -26.66 6.85
N HIS A 48 7.25 -25.88 6.22
CA HIS A 48 7.57 -25.19 4.99
C HIS A 48 8.42 -23.94 5.23
N LEU A 49 8.00 -23.06 6.16
CA LEU A 49 8.67 -21.79 6.45
C LEU A 49 10.10 -21.98 6.97
N ALA A 50 10.36 -23.05 7.74
CA ALA A 50 11.71 -23.38 8.22
C ALA A 50 12.74 -23.66 7.10
N ARG A 51 12.27 -23.91 5.87
CA ARG A 51 13.11 -24.20 4.70
C ARG A 51 13.04 -23.09 3.64
N LEU A 52 12.34 -22.00 3.93
CA LEU A 52 12.23 -20.88 3.00
C LEU A 52 13.62 -20.24 2.83
N PRO A 53 14.12 -20.04 1.59
CA PRO A 53 15.39 -19.35 1.39
C PRO A 53 15.30 -17.92 1.92
N HIS A 54 16.37 -17.48 2.55
CA HIS A 54 16.46 -16.14 3.12
C HIS A 54 16.47 -15.07 2.02
N GLY A 55 15.76 -13.97 2.24
CA GLY A 55 15.69 -12.87 1.30
C GLY A 55 14.58 -11.87 1.62
N PRO A 56 14.42 -10.83 0.78
CA PRO A 56 13.29 -9.92 0.91
C PRO A 56 11.99 -10.64 0.56
N ILE A 57 10.93 -10.32 1.29
CA ILE A 57 9.59 -10.84 1.03
C ILE A 57 8.58 -9.72 0.87
N GLY A 58 7.68 -9.88 -0.08
CA GLY A 58 6.42 -9.15 -0.11
C GLY A 58 5.54 -9.63 1.03
N PHE A 59 4.87 -8.71 1.71
CA PHE A 59 4.06 -8.98 2.90
C PHE A 59 2.75 -8.20 2.83
N ASP A 60 1.64 -8.92 3.07
CA ASP A 60 0.31 -8.34 3.15
C ASP A 60 -0.60 -9.17 4.08
N LEU A 61 -1.67 -8.57 4.59
CA LEU A 61 -2.62 -9.20 5.52
C LEU A 61 -4.06 -9.03 5.06
N GLU A 62 -4.89 -10.03 5.32
CA GLU A 62 -6.33 -9.95 5.03
C GLU A 62 -7.19 -10.39 6.22
N TRP A 63 -8.35 -9.76 6.37
CA TRP A 63 -9.34 -10.03 7.42
C TRP A 63 -10.74 -9.67 6.97
N ARG A 64 -11.77 -10.28 7.57
CA ARG A 64 -13.15 -9.95 7.26
C ARG A 64 -13.44 -8.47 7.56
N PRO A 65 -13.95 -7.66 6.61
CA PRO A 65 -14.30 -6.27 6.87
C PRO A 65 -15.56 -6.17 7.73
N ASN A 66 -15.68 -5.09 8.52
CA ASN A 66 -16.90 -4.79 9.24
C ASN A 66 -17.96 -4.20 8.31
N ILE A 67 -19.20 -4.67 8.43
CA ILE A 67 -20.33 -4.18 7.63
C ILE A 67 -20.89 -2.87 8.22
N ARG A 68 -20.84 -2.71 9.55
CA ARG A 68 -21.37 -1.53 10.26
C ARG A 68 -20.23 -0.70 10.85
N LYS A 69 -20.38 0.64 10.79
CA LYS A 69 -19.44 1.57 11.42
C LYS A 69 -19.46 1.40 12.94
N GLY A 70 -18.31 1.62 13.58
CA GLY A 70 -18.16 1.56 15.04
C GLY A 70 -17.92 0.16 15.62
N GLN A 71 -17.96 -0.90 14.81
CA GLN A 71 -17.57 -2.24 15.27
C GLN A 71 -16.05 -2.36 15.41
N PRO A 72 -15.55 -3.09 16.43
CA PRO A 72 -14.14 -3.42 16.51
C PRO A 72 -13.72 -4.25 15.31
N GLU A 73 -12.52 -4.01 14.78
CA GLU A 73 -12.02 -4.76 13.62
C GLU A 73 -11.92 -6.26 13.91
N ASN A 74 -12.30 -7.10 12.95
CA ASN A 74 -12.06 -8.54 13.04
C ASN A 74 -10.55 -8.82 13.04
N ARG A 75 -10.13 -9.93 13.65
CA ARG A 75 -8.71 -10.32 13.71
C ARG A 75 -8.15 -10.62 12.32
N VAL A 76 -6.84 -10.46 12.14
CA VAL A 76 -6.12 -10.94 10.94
C VAL A 76 -6.50 -12.40 10.68
N ALA A 77 -6.91 -12.71 9.45
CA ALA A 77 -7.31 -14.06 9.08
C ALA A 77 -6.28 -14.78 8.21
N LEU A 78 -5.59 -14.01 7.35
CA LEU A 78 -4.60 -14.49 6.41
C LEU A 78 -3.33 -13.65 6.49
N VAL A 79 -2.19 -14.32 6.56
CA VAL A 79 -0.86 -13.72 6.37
C VAL A 79 -0.33 -14.16 5.01
N GLN A 80 0.15 -13.22 4.21
CA GLN A 80 0.58 -13.46 2.83
C GLN A 80 2.05 -13.11 2.72
N LEU A 81 2.85 -14.04 2.19
CA LEU A 81 4.28 -13.85 1.94
C LEU A 81 4.57 -14.16 0.47
N ALA A 82 5.47 -13.39 -0.15
CA ALA A 82 5.90 -13.65 -1.50
C ALA A 82 7.40 -13.41 -1.69
N THR A 83 8.06 -14.32 -2.40
CA THR A 83 9.42 -14.18 -2.93
C THR A 83 9.34 -14.01 -4.45
N ALA A 84 10.46 -14.13 -5.16
CA ALA A 84 10.51 -14.04 -6.63
C ALA A 84 9.65 -15.08 -7.34
N ASP A 85 9.52 -16.28 -6.77
CA ASP A 85 8.90 -17.43 -7.42
C ASP A 85 7.86 -18.13 -6.56
N THR A 86 7.82 -17.85 -5.26
CA THR A 86 7.00 -18.57 -4.30
C THR A 86 6.09 -17.61 -3.55
N VAL A 87 4.79 -17.92 -3.54
CA VAL A 87 3.77 -17.29 -2.70
C VAL A 87 3.31 -18.26 -1.63
N ILE A 88 3.21 -17.78 -0.39
CA ILE A 88 2.77 -18.55 0.77
C ILE A 88 1.60 -17.81 1.42
N LEU A 89 0.47 -18.49 1.50
CA LEU A 89 -0.76 -18.04 2.13
C LEU A 89 -0.97 -18.82 3.43
N VAL A 90 -0.74 -18.16 4.57
CA VAL A 90 -0.87 -18.77 5.91
C VAL A 90 -2.19 -18.33 6.53
N HIS A 91 -3.17 -19.23 6.53
CA HIS A 91 -4.53 -18.94 6.98
C HIS A 91 -4.67 -19.10 8.49
N VAL A 92 -4.10 -18.15 9.23
CA VAL A 92 -4.00 -18.18 10.70
C VAL A 92 -5.36 -18.26 11.42
N HIS A 93 -6.46 -17.81 10.80
CA HIS A 93 -7.80 -17.94 11.41
C HIS A 93 -8.28 -19.39 11.57
N LEU A 94 -7.85 -20.28 10.67
CA LEU A 94 -8.27 -21.69 10.65
C LEU A 94 -7.33 -22.59 11.46
N MET A 95 -6.27 -22.02 12.04
CA MET A 95 -5.27 -22.76 12.79
C MET A 95 -5.60 -22.77 14.28
N THR A 96 -5.26 -23.87 14.96
CA THR A 96 -5.42 -24.00 16.42
C THR A 96 -4.46 -23.09 17.19
N GLN A 97 -3.36 -22.66 16.58
CA GLN A 97 -2.40 -21.70 17.13
C GLN A 97 -1.66 -20.97 16.00
N PHE A 98 -1.05 -19.82 16.34
CA PHE A 98 -0.22 -19.08 15.39
C PHE A 98 1.08 -19.86 15.10
N PRO A 99 1.50 -20.02 13.82
CA PRO A 99 2.72 -20.77 13.50
C PRO A 99 3.98 -20.13 14.09
N SER A 100 4.75 -20.88 14.88
CA SER A 100 5.97 -20.39 15.53
C SER A 100 7.04 -19.94 14.53
N GLN A 101 7.22 -20.65 13.42
CA GLN A 101 8.18 -20.27 12.37
C GLN A 101 7.75 -19.00 11.63
N LEU A 102 6.44 -18.76 11.51
CA LEU A 102 5.96 -17.48 10.98
C LEU A 102 6.27 -16.33 11.95
N ALA A 103 6.04 -16.54 13.25
CA ALA A 103 6.36 -15.53 14.26
C ALA A 103 7.87 -15.21 14.28
N GLU A 104 8.71 -16.24 14.23
CA GLU A 104 10.17 -16.12 14.17
C GLU A 104 10.63 -15.32 12.93
N LEU A 105 10.13 -15.69 11.74
CA LEU A 105 10.44 -15.00 10.49
C LEU A 105 10.03 -13.51 10.55
N LEU A 106 8.80 -13.23 10.99
CA LEU A 106 8.30 -11.85 11.07
C LEU A 106 9.06 -11.01 12.10
N SER A 107 9.38 -11.60 13.26
CA SER A 107 10.13 -10.95 14.32
C SER A 107 11.63 -10.83 14.04
N SER A 108 12.16 -11.50 13.01
CA SER A 108 13.58 -11.41 12.67
C SER A 108 13.91 -10.15 11.87
N SER A 109 14.90 -9.38 12.33
CA SER A 109 15.43 -8.21 11.61
C SER A 109 16.23 -8.58 10.36
N SER A 110 16.62 -9.85 10.21
CA SER A 110 17.32 -10.33 9.02
C SER A 110 16.42 -10.38 7.79
N TRP A 111 15.10 -10.56 7.96
CA TRP A 111 14.14 -10.62 6.87
C TRP A 111 13.56 -9.25 6.57
N ILE A 112 13.61 -8.84 5.31
CA ILE A 112 12.92 -7.61 4.87
C ILE A 112 11.47 -7.95 4.54
N LYS A 113 10.53 -7.21 5.13
CA LYS A 113 9.09 -7.32 4.81
C LYS A 113 8.64 -6.06 4.08
N ALA A 114 8.31 -6.18 2.80
CA ALA A 114 7.95 -5.03 1.97
C ALA A 114 6.45 -5.02 1.64
N GLY A 115 5.80 -3.87 1.83
CA GLY A 115 4.38 -3.69 1.56
C GLY A 115 3.97 -2.22 1.48
N VAL A 116 2.70 -1.98 1.18
CA VAL A 116 2.10 -0.63 1.15
C VAL A 116 1.18 -0.46 2.33
N SER A 117 1.33 0.66 3.06
CA SER A 117 0.61 0.87 4.33
C SER A 117 0.93 -0.20 5.39
N ILE A 118 2.07 -0.87 5.24
CA ILE A 118 2.50 -2.04 6.02
C ILE A 118 2.60 -1.75 7.53
N LYS A 119 2.77 -0.47 7.90
CA LYS A 119 2.71 -0.03 9.31
C LYS A 119 1.42 -0.49 9.98
N TYR A 120 0.27 -0.32 9.32
CA TYR A 120 -1.03 -0.66 9.90
C TYR A 120 -1.15 -2.18 10.07
N ASP A 121 -0.69 -2.94 9.09
CA ASP A 121 -0.69 -4.41 9.13
C ASP A 121 0.17 -4.95 10.28
N CYS A 122 1.40 -4.44 10.44
CA CYS A 122 2.27 -4.86 11.54
C CYS A 122 1.69 -4.52 12.92
N MET A 123 1.13 -3.32 13.09
CA MET A 123 0.48 -2.90 14.34
C MET A 123 -0.74 -3.77 14.65
N LYS A 124 -1.52 -4.10 13.63
CA LYS A 124 -2.69 -4.97 13.74
C LYS A 124 -2.30 -6.40 14.09
N LEU A 125 -1.25 -6.94 13.46
CA LEU A 125 -0.75 -8.27 13.75
C LEU A 125 -0.25 -8.38 15.20
N TYR A 126 0.44 -7.36 15.70
CA TYR A 126 0.82 -7.31 17.12
C TYR A 126 -0.40 -7.27 18.05
N ARG A 127 -1.39 -6.41 17.76
CA ARG A 127 -2.64 -6.34 18.54
C ARG A 127 -3.37 -7.69 18.57
N ASP A 128 -3.47 -8.35 17.41
CA ASP A 128 -4.31 -9.53 17.26
C ASP A 128 -3.59 -10.81 17.72
N TYR A 129 -2.25 -10.88 17.66
CA TYR A 129 -1.48 -12.11 17.91
C TYR A 129 -0.22 -11.93 18.78
N GLY A 130 0.12 -10.72 19.22
CA GLY A 130 1.33 -10.44 19.99
C GLY A 130 2.63 -10.54 19.19
N VAL A 131 2.55 -10.64 17.86
CA VAL A 131 3.71 -10.84 16.98
C VAL A 131 4.33 -9.50 16.62
N SER A 132 5.61 -9.33 16.98
CA SER A 132 6.42 -8.21 16.51
C SER A 132 6.83 -8.44 15.05
N VAL A 133 6.98 -7.36 14.29
CA VAL A 133 7.43 -7.43 12.89
C VAL A 133 8.59 -6.46 12.71
N GLN A 134 9.78 -6.97 12.40
CA GLN A 134 11.00 -6.15 12.31
C GLN A 134 11.43 -5.93 10.86
N ASN A 135 12.21 -4.89 10.56
CA ASN A 135 12.74 -4.64 9.20
C ASN A 135 11.65 -4.62 8.10
N CYS A 136 10.60 -3.85 8.36
CA CYS A 136 9.54 -3.55 7.42
C CYS A 136 9.96 -2.41 6.50
N VAL A 137 9.65 -2.49 5.21
CA VAL A 137 9.86 -1.45 4.20
C VAL A 137 8.52 -0.93 3.73
N GLU A 138 8.24 0.35 3.96
CA GLU A 138 7.08 1.03 3.40
C GLU A 138 7.37 1.47 1.97
N LEU A 139 6.74 0.80 1.00
CA LEU A 139 6.99 1.03 -0.42
C LEU A 139 6.64 2.45 -0.87
N SER A 140 5.65 3.10 -0.25
CA SER A 140 5.31 4.49 -0.56
C SER A 140 6.47 5.44 -0.26
N LEU A 141 7.19 5.21 0.84
CA LEU A 141 8.32 6.03 1.28
C LEU A 141 9.56 5.73 0.43
N LEU A 142 9.80 4.46 0.13
CA LEU A 142 10.90 4.06 -0.75
C LEU A 142 10.73 4.66 -2.15
N ALA A 143 9.55 4.55 -2.75
CA ALA A 143 9.27 5.14 -4.07
C ALA A 143 9.48 6.66 -4.09
N ARG A 144 9.02 7.36 -3.04
CA ARG A 144 9.27 8.80 -2.89
C ARG A 144 10.75 9.16 -2.71
N THR A 145 11.51 8.28 -2.07
CA THR A 145 12.94 8.46 -1.83
C THR A 145 13.74 8.31 -3.12
N VAL A 146 13.43 7.30 -3.94
CA VAL A 146 14.24 6.98 -5.14
C VAL A 146 13.70 7.59 -6.43
N ASP A 147 12.45 8.04 -6.43
CA ASP A 147 11.76 8.64 -7.60
C ASP A 147 11.03 9.92 -7.18
N ASN A 148 11.74 10.80 -6.47
CA ASN A 148 11.18 12.04 -5.92
C ASN A 148 10.63 12.97 -7.02
N VAL A 149 11.24 12.97 -8.21
CA VAL A 149 10.77 13.76 -9.36
C VAL A 149 9.34 13.41 -9.73
N ARG A 150 8.97 12.13 -9.72
CA ARG A 150 7.62 11.66 -10.01
C ARG A 150 6.65 11.87 -8.85
N TRP A 151 7.11 11.61 -7.63
CA TRP A 151 6.24 11.58 -6.45
C TRP A 151 6.43 12.82 -5.58
N LYS A 152 5.77 13.92 -5.96
CA LYS A 152 5.67 15.15 -5.16
C LYS A 152 4.50 15.10 -4.15
N GLY A 153 4.40 16.12 -3.31
CA GLY A 153 3.48 16.23 -2.18
C GLY A 153 4.11 15.80 -0.84
N LYS A 154 3.33 15.79 0.24
CA LYS A 154 3.83 15.42 1.58
C LYS A 154 4.45 14.01 1.56
N TYR A 155 5.64 13.85 2.15
CA TYR A 155 6.40 12.59 2.15
C TYR A 155 5.58 11.41 2.68
N THR A 156 4.79 11.63 3.72
CA THR A 156 3.97 10.61 4.37
C THR A 156 2.64 10.32 3.66
N ASN A 157 2.34 10.98 2.53
CA ASN A 157 1.10 10.69 1.80
C ASN A 157 1.22 9.32 1.13
N PRO A 158 0.26 8.41 1.36
CA PRO A 158 0.35 7.03 0.89
C PRO A 158 0.29 6.95 -0.65
N LEU A 159 1.01 5.98 -1.21
CA LEU A 159 0.90 5.58 -2.61
C LEU A 159 0.27 4.18 -2.65
N GLY A 160 -0.86 4.04 -3.32
CA GLY A 160 -1.53 2.74 -3.43
C GLY A 160 -0.71 1.76 -4.27
N LEU A 161 -0.70 0.49 -3.87
CA LEU A 161 0.05 -0.59 -4.56
C LEU A 161 -0.26 -0.65 -6.07
N ALA A 162 -1.53 -0.49 -6.46
CA ALA A 162 -1.93 -0.45 -7.87
C ALA A 162 -1.24 0.67 -8.68
N ARG A 163 -1.03 1.87 -8.10
CA ARG A 163 -0.30 2.96 -8.78
C ARG A 163 1.20 2.63 -8.91
N LEU A 164 1.77 1.99 -7.90
CA LEU A 164 3.17 1.56 -7.93
C LEU A 164 3.36 0.48 -9.01
N ILE A 165 2.47 -0.50 -9.09
CA ILE A 165 2.50 -1.54 -10.13
C ILE A 165 2.31 -0.96 -11.53
N GLU A 166 1.37 -0.04 -11.72
CA GLU A 166 1.21 0.67 -13.00
C GLU A 166 2.51 1.39 -13.41
N THR A 167 3.14 2.07 -12.45
CA THR A 167 4.36 2.87 -12.71
C THR A 167 5.59 2.01 -13.00
N TYR A 168 5.81 0.97 -12.19
CA TYR A 168 7.08 0.26 -12.13
C TYR A 168 7.05 -1.10 -12.84
N GLU A 169 5.86 -1.65 -13.05
CA GLU A 169 5.66 -2.96 -13.66
C GLU A 169 4.82 -2.91 -14.94
N GLN A 170 4.35 -1.73 -15.36
CA GLN A 170 3.56 -1.54 -16.59
C GLN A 170 2.35 -2.50 -16.64
N ALA A 171 1.73 -2.73 -15.49
CA ALA A 171 0.63 -3.68 -15.32
C ALA A 171 -0.47 -3.07 -14.44
N THR A 172 -1.65 -3.69 -14.42
CA THR A 172 -2.76 -3.26 -13.55
C THR A 172 -3.09 -4.34 -12.53
N LEU A 173 -3.12 -3.96 -11.25
CA LEU A 173 -3.71 -4.79 -10.18
C LEU A 173 -5.23 -4.61 -10.14
N LEU A 174 -5.95 -5.72 -10.06
CA LEU A 174 -7.41 -5.70 -9.97
C LEU A 174 -7.85 -5.29 -8.56
N LYS A 175 -8.48 -4.12 -8.46
CA LYS A 175 -9.28 -3.76 -7.29
C LYS A 175 -10.67 -4.35 -7.42
N GLY A 176 -11.26 -4.85 -6.33
CA GLY A 176 -12.57 -5.47 -6.46
C GLY A 176 -13.23 -5.94 -5.19
N ARG A 177 -14.30 -6.71 -5.38
CA ARG A 177 -15.13 -7.26 -4.30
C ARG A 177 -14.37 -8.27 -3.42
N ILE A 178 -13.33 -8.90 -3.95
CA ILE A 178 -12.53 -9.92 -3.23
C ILE A 178 -11.84 -9.33 -2.00
N GLN A 179 -11.25 -8.14 -2.12
CA GLN A 179 -10.64 -7.42 -0.98
C GLN A 179 -11.61 -7.25 0.20
N ARG A 180 -12.91 -7.12 -0.09
CA ARG A 180 -13.96 -6.94 0.93
C ARG A 180 -14.74 -8.23 1.23
N SER A 181 -14.16 -9.38 0.91
CA SER A 181 -14.79 -10.69 1.11
C SER A 181 -14.61 -11.20 2.54
N ASN A 182 -15.24 -12.34 2.86
CA ASN A 182 -14.99 -13.00 4.13
C ASN A 182 -13.73 -13.87 4.05
N TRP A 183 -12.67 -13.40 4.71
CA TRP A 183 -11.37 -14.08 4.76
C TRP A 183 -11.24 -15.11 5.89
N GLU A 184 -12.27 -15.29 6.71
CA GLU A 184 -12.29 -16.27 7.82
C GLU A 184 -12.67 -17.69 7.36
N GLN A 185 -13.11 -17.83 6.10
CA GLN A 185 -13.50 -19.11 5.51
C GLN A 185 -12.38 -19.66 4.61
N ARG A 186 -12.41 -20.97 4.32
CA ARG A 186 -11.47 -21.56 3.36
C ARG A 186 -11.46 -20.78 2.05
N LEU A 187 -10.27 -20.44 1.57
CA LEU A 187 -10.12 -19.54 0.44
C LEU A 187 -10.55 -20.19 -0.86
N THR A 188 -11.42 -19.50 -1.59
CA THR A 188 -11.69 -19.82 -2.99
C THR A 188 -10.45 -19.58 -3.85
N VAL A 189 -10.41 -20.19 -5.05
CA VAL A 189 -9.31 -19.98 -6.01
C VAL A 189 -9.13 -18.48 -6.31
N LEU A 190 -10.23 -17.72 -6.46
CA LEU A 190 -10.17 -16.28 -6.73
C LEU A 190 -9.58 -15.48 -5.57
N GLN A 191 -9.87 -15.86 -4.32
CA GLN A 191 -9.25 -15.23 -3.14
C GLN A 191 -7.76 -15.56 -3.04
N GLN A 192 -7.37 -16.81 -3.35
CA GLN A 192 -5.97 -17.21 -3.37
C GLN A 192 -5.19 -16.43 -4.45
N GLU A 193 -5.74 -16.30 -5.66
CA GLU A 193 -5.12 -15.50 -6.73
C GLU A 193 -5.03 -14.02 -6.37
N TYR A 194 -6.05 -13.45 -5.74
CA TYR A 194 -6.01 -12.06 -5.28
C TYR A 194 -4.88 -11.86 -4.26
N ALA A 195 -4.88 -12.65 -3.19
CA ALA A 195 -3.88 -12.56 -2.11
C ALA A 195 -2.46 -12.81 -2.63
N ALA A 196 -2.30 -13.78 -3.53
CA ALA A 196 -1.02 -14.05 -4.16
C ALA A 196 -0.49 -12.85 -4.97
N ASN A 197 -1.37 -12.18 -5.72
CA ASN A 197 -0.99 -11.00 -6.48
C ASN A 197 -0.62 -9.82 -5.59
N ASP A 198 -1.34 -9.57 -4.50
CA ASP A 198 -1.07 -8.43 -3.61
C ASP A 198 0.30 -8.58 -2.91
N ALA A 199 0.59 -9.75 -2.32
CA ALA A 199 1.89 -10.00 -1.72
C ALA A 199 3.04 -9.98 -2.74
N HIS A 200 2.88 -10.66 -3.89
CA HIS A 200 3.93 -10.72 -4.91
C HIS A 200 4.14 -9.35 -5.60
N ALA A 201 3.10 -8.55 -5.76
CA ALA A 201 3.22 -7.18 -6.22
C ALA A 201 4.09 -6.32 -5.29
N GLY A 202 3.93 -6.48 -3.97
CA GLY A 202 4.81 -5.87 -2.98
C GLY A 202 6.28 -6.24 -3.18
N TYR A 203 6.56 -7.54 -3.36
CA TYR A 203 7.91 -8.04 -3.66
C TYR A 203 8.49 -7.46 -4.96
N ALA A 204 7.71 -7.45 -6.04
CA ALA A 204 8.15 -6.96 -7.34
C ALA A 204 8.50 -5.47 -7.31
N VAL A 205 7.61 -4.65 -6.73
CA VAL A 205 7.85 -3.21 -6.55
C VAL A 205 9.07 -2.97 -5.67
N TYR A 206 9.21 -3.70 -4.56
CA TYR A 206 10.40 -3.60 -3.72
C TYR A 206 11.68 -3.85 -4.51
N SER A 207 11.73 -4.96 -5.27
CA SER A 207 12.90 -5.35 -6.06
C SER A 207 13.27 -4.29 -7.10
N ARG A 208 12.27 -3.70 -7.78
CA ARG A 208 12.48 -2.61 -8.73
C ARG A 208 13.02 -1.36 -8.05
N LEU A 209 12.40 -0.93 -6.96
CA LEU A 209 12.80 0.28 -6.24
C LEU A 209 14.16 0.14 -5.57
N LEU A 210 14.50 -1.04 -5.06
CA LEU A 210 15.83 -1.33 -4.51
C LEU A 210 16.91 -1.21 -5.58
N SER A 211 16.66 -1.74 -6.78
CA SER A 211 17.57 -1.58 -7.92
C SER A 211 17.77 -0.10 -8.28
N MET A 212 16.71 0.71 -8.20
CA MET A 212 16.81 2.17 -8.40
C MET A 212 17.60 2.85 -7.27
N ALA A 213 17.39 2.44 -6.01
CA ALA A 213 18.12 2.96 -4.86
C ALA A 213 19.64 2.73 -4.98
N GLN A 214 20.03 1.53 -5.43
CA GLN A 214 21.44 1.16 -5.64
C GLN A 214 22.13 1.96 -6.75
N ALA A 215 21.36 2.58 -7.65
CA ALA A 215 21.89 3.43 -8.71
C ALA A 215 22.06 4.90 -8.28
N ILE A 216 21.63 5.27 -7.06
CA ILE A 216 21.78 6.61 -6.49
C ILE A 216 23.04 6.62 -5.62
N ASP A 217 23.90 7.65 -5.77
CA ASP A 217 25.12 7.82 -4.98
C ASP A 217 25.06 9.12 -4.14
N PRO A 218 25.15 9.03 -2.80
CA PRO A 218 25.17 7.81 -1.99
C PRO A 218 23.81 7.10 -1.98
N MET A 219 23.82 5.78 -1.77
CA MET A 219 22.59 5.00 -1.65
C MET A 219 21.73 5.56 -0.50
N PRO A 220 20.41 5.80 -0.72
CA PRO A 220 19.55 6.32 0.32
C PRO A 220 19.52 5.42 1.56
N LEU A 221 19.53 6.03 2.75
CA LEU A 221 19.54 5.30 4.00
C LEU A 221 18.21 4.56 4.21
N PRO A 222 18.22 3.28 4.62
CA PRO A 222 17.01 2.53 4.93
C PRO A 222 16.13 3.19 5.99
N THR A 223 16.71 3.95 6.92
CA THR A 223 15.97 4.66 7.97
C THR A 223 14.89 5.62 7.42
N TYR A 224 15.01 6.06 6.16
CA TYR A 224 14.02 6.91 5.51
C TYR A 224 12.71 6.19 5.19
N TYR A 225 12.74 4.87 4.99
CA TYR A 225 11.61 4.08 4.50
C TYR A 225 11.39 2.75 5.25
N SER A 226 12.27 2.41 6.18
CA SER A 226 12.22 1.17 6.96
C SER A 226 12.01 1.41 8.45
N PHE A 227 11.24 0.53 9.08
CA PHE A 227 10.93 0.55 10.50
C PHE A 227 10.67 -0.86 11.04
N SER A 228 10.50 -0.97 12.35
CA SER A 228 10.06 -2.18 13.04
C SER A 228 8.86 -1.88 13.93
N VAL A 229 7.99 -2.85 14.17
CA VAL A 229 7.00 -2.85 15.25
C VAL A 229 7.44 -3.87 16.29
N VAL A 230 7.98 -3.38 17.40
CA VAL A 230 8.47 -4.19 18.51
C VAL A 230 7.60 -3.93 19.72
N SER A 231 6.95 -4.97 20.23
CA SER A 231 6.02 -4.86 21.37
C SER A 231 4.93 -3.80 21.14
N GLY A 232 4.43 -3.69 19.89
CA GLY A 232 3.39 -2.73 19.51
C GLY A 232 3.89 -1.28 19.38
N LEU A 233 5.19 -1.04 19.44
CA LEU A 233 5.78 0.29 19.30
C LEU A 233 6.57 0.39 18.00
N LEU A 234 6.41 1.51 17.30
CA LEU A 234 7.21 1.81 16.12
C LEU A 234 8.64 2.15 16.52
N ARG A 235 9.58 1.38 15.97
CA ARG A 235 11.01 1.47 16.23
C ARG A 235 11.79 1.62 14.93
N ASP A 236 12.98 2.18 15.03
CA ASP A 236 13.91 2.24 13.90
C ASP A 236 14.51 0.85 13.58
N SER A 237 15.47 0.80 12.67
CA SER A 237 16.15 -0.44 12.28
C SER A 237 16.98 -1.07 13.40
N SER A 238 17.35 -0.32 14.46
CA SER A 238 18.03 -0.86 15.64
C SER A 238 17.05 -1.51 16.62
N GLY A 239 15.76 -1.18 16.53
CA GLY A 239 14.73 -1.62 17.48
C GLY A 239 14.68 -0.79 18.77
N LEU A 240 15.61 0.16 18.98
CA LEU A 240 15.77 0.88 20.25
C LEU A 240 15.02 2.21 20.28
N TYR A 241 15.05 2.98 19.19
CA TYR A 241 14.52 4.35 19.19
C TYR A 241 13.16 4.44 18.50
N PRO A 242 12.28 5.37 18.93
CA PRO A 242 11.03 5.64 18.23
C PRO A 242 11.29 6.02 16.77
N TRP A 243 10.55 5.43 15.84
CA TRP A 243 10.66 5.76 14.43
C TRP A 243 9.56 6.71 13.95
N GLN A 244 9.95 7.65 13.09
CA GLN A 244 9.05 8.50 12.32
C GLN A 244 9.53 8.57 10.88
N ALA A 245 8.59 8.53 9.93
CA ALA A 245 8.88 8.74 8.52
C ALA A 245 9.49 10.12 8.29
N HIS A 246 10.78 10.15 7.95
CA HIS A 246 11.51 11.37 7.66
C HIS A 246 12.60 11.08 6.62
N ASN A 247 12.68 11.93 5.60
CA ASN A 247 13.76 11.94 4.63
C ASN A 247 14.18 13.40 4.41
N PRO A 248 15.37 13.83 4.88
CA PRO A 248 15.81 15.22 4.76
C PRO A 248 16.11 15.64 3.32
N HIS A 249 16.26 14.69 2.41
CA HIS A 249 16.57 14.93 0.99
C HIS A 249 15.32 14.93 0.10
N TYR A 250 14.14 14.64 0.66
CA TYR A 250 12.90 14.61 -0.11
C TYR A 250 12.36 16.01 -0.35
N ASP A 251 12.24 16.40 -1.62
CA ASP A 251 11.57 17.65 -2.01
C ASP A 251 10.08 17.41 -2.28
N PRO A 252 9.16 17.96 -1.46
CA PRO A 252 7.72 17.82 -1.67
C PRO A 252 7.21 18.59 -2.89
N GLY A 253 8.03 19.44 -3.53
CA GLY A 253 7.62 20.34 -4.59
C GLY A 253 6.85 21.56 -4.04
N PRO A 254 6.36 22.44 -4.95
CA PRO A 254 5.63 23.62 -4.53
C PRO A 254 4.34 23.23 -3.79
N PRO A 255 3.92 24.03 -2.79
CA PRO A 255 2.64 23.81 -2.13
C PRO A 255 1.50 23.89 -3.15
N PRO A 256 0.44 23.08 -3.00
CA PRO A 256 -0.73 23.20 -3.85
C PRO A 256 -1.31 24.63 -3.75
N PRO A 257 -1.85 25.19 -4.84
CA PRO A 257 -2.48 26.50 -4.79
C PRO A 257 -3.61 26.51 -3.75
N PRO A 258 -3.82 27.63 -3.04
CA PRO A 258 -4.90 27.75 -2.06
C PRO A 258 -6.24 27.41 -2.73
N LYS A 259 -7.09 26.66 -2.01
CA LYS A 259 -8.44 26.36 -2.51
C LYS A 259 -9.17 27.70 -2.76
N PRO A 260 -9.88 27.85 -3.89
CA PRO A 260 -10.72 29.02 -4.10
C PRO A 260 -11.71 29.13 -2.94
N LYS A 261 -11.86 30.35 -2.40
CA LYS A 261 -12.87 30.62 -1.36
C LYS A 261 -14.24 30.37 -2.00
N ASN A 262 -15.08 29.53 -1.39
CA ASN A 262 -16.49 29.44 -1.76
C ASN A 262 -17.13 30.79 -1.40
N VAL A 263 -17.49 31.58 -2.41
CA VAL A 263 -18.12 32.91 -2.23
C VAL A 263 -19.63 32.79 -1.92
N ASP A 264 -20.23 31.59 -2.00
CA ASP A 264 -21.69 31.43 -1.94
C ASP A 264 -22.28 31.08 -0.57
N LYS A 265 -21.63 31.44 0.56
CA LYS A 265 -22.21 31.20 1.90
C LYS A 265 -22.65 32.43 2.70
N ASP A 266 -22.40 33.64 2.20
CA ASP A 266 -22.75 34.87 2.94
C ASP A 266 -23.97 35.65 2.37
N ASN A 267 -24.70 35.09 1.39
CA ASN A 267 -25.88 35.75 0.79
C ASN A 267 -27.22 35.01 1.02
N GLN A 268 -27.42 34.43 2.21
CA GLN A 268 -28.75 34.00 2.66
C GLN A 268 -29.03 34.51 4.08
N GLU A 269 -29.00 35.82 4.29
CA GLU A 269 -29.66 36.45 5.44
C GLU A 269 -30.15 37.86 5.06
N SER A 270 -31.31 37.92 4.40
CA SER A 270 -32.21 39.08 4.45
C SER A 270 -33.57 38.69 3.89
N ASN A 271 -34.49 38.24 4.76
CA ASN A 271 -35.91 38.18 4.45
C ASN A 271 -36.65 39.13 5.39
N PRO A 272 -37.12 40.31 4.93
CA PRO A 272 -37.86 41.24 5.77
C PRO A 272 -39.37 41.05 5.53
N ASP A 273 -39.99 40.10 6.22
CA ASP A 273 -41.46 40.02 6.30
C ASP A 273 -41.88 39.68 7.74
N ALA A 274 -41.85 40.69 8.61
CA ALA A 274 -42.53 40.67 9.89
C ALA A 274 -43.85 41.44 9.76
N VAL A 275 -44.91 40.71 9.41
CA VAL A 275 -46.29 41.20 9.49
C VAL A 275 -46.69 41.32 10.95
N THR A 276 -46.89 42.57 11.37
CA THR A 276 -47.52 42.96 12.64
C THR A 276 -48.95 42.43 12.74
N SER A 277 -49.31 41.85 13.89
CA SER A 277 -50.70 41.68 14.32
C SER A 277 -50.85 42.20 15.75
N PRO A 278 -51.91 42.98 16.06
CA PRO A 278 -52.05 43.71 17.31
C PRO A 278 -52.63 42.85 18.46
N GLN A 279 -52.26 43.22 19.69
CA GLN A 279 -52.74 42.68 20.96
C GLN A 279 -54.20 43.09 21.22
N PRO A 280 -55.04 42.25 21.84
CA PRO A 280 -56.30 42.70 22.44
C PRO A 280 -56.10 43.16 23.89
N ILE A 281 -56.83 44.22 24.24
CA ILE A 281 -57.03 44.70 25.61
C ILE A 281 -58.25 43.97 26.18
N SER A 282 -58.14 43.54 27.45
CA SER A 282 -59.12 42.84 28.31
C SER A 282 -59.40 41.38 28.03
#